data_AF-A0A821P1S6-F1
#
_entry.id   AF-A0A821P1S6-F1
#
_cell.length_a   1.000
_cell.length_b   1.000
_cell.length_c   1.000
_cell.angle_alpha   90.00
_cell.angle_beta   90.00
_cell.angle_gamma   90.00
#
_symmetry.space_group_name_H-M   'P 1'
#
loop_
_entity.id
_entity.type
_entity.pdbx_description
1 polymer ?
#
loop_
_entity_poly.entity_id
_entity_poly.type
_entity_poly.pdbx_seq_one_letter_code
_entity_poly.pdbx_strand_id
1 'polypeptide(L)'
;MCERTLLGEPLPNKMVFLGACNPRRQKTAQRIQNDNAHVGLRKNRYEMQKLLWAGTDQRLLYTVVPMPETMLEYIWDYGYLNETTELDYIKTMLLRCKYLSDFKVIYNLMIRLLLQSQNHFRQIEDASS
;
A
#
# COMPACT_ATOMS: atom_id res chain seq x y z
N MET A 1 11.36 19.62 1.60
CA MET A 1 10.63 19.39 2.87
C MET A 1 11.48 19.79 4.05
N CYS A 2 12.64 19.14 4.27
CA CYS A 2 13.54 19.43 5.38
C CYS A 2 14.09 20.87 5.34
N GLU A 3 14.66 21.29 4.21
CA GLU A 3 15.27 22.63 4.06
C GLU A 3 14.25 23.74 3.76
N ARG A 4 12.96 23.40 3.63
CA ARG A 4 11.90 24.33 3.21
C ARG A 4 12.22 25.15 1.94
N THR A 5 12.87 24.55 0.95
CA THR A 5 13.15 25.15 -0.35
C THR A 5 12.54 24.36 -1.51
N LEU A 6 12.31 25.03 -2.64
CA LEU A 6 11.95 24.44 -3.93
C LEU A 6 12.75 25.12 -5.03
N LEU A 7 13.61 24.37 -5.74
CA LEU A 7 14.49 24.89 -6.79
C LEU A 7 15.36 26.08 -6.34
N GLY A 8 15.78 26.08 -5.06
CA GLY A 8 16.58 27.16 -4.46
C GLY A 8 15.77 28.29 -3.82
N GLU A 9 14.47 28.38 -4.12
CA GLU A 9 13.59 29.42 -3.55
C GLU A 9 12.96 28.96 -2.22
N PRO A 10 12.85 29.84 -1.21
CA PRO A 10 12.26 29.49 0.07
C PRO A 10 10.74 29.30 -0.04
N LEU A 11 10.23 28.29 0.66
CA LEU A 11 8.80 27.97 0.71
C LEU A 11 8.06 28.84 1.75
N PRO A 12 6.79 29.20 1.52
CA PRO A 12 6.01 30.00 2.45
C PRO A 12 5.93 29.40 3.86
N ASN A 13 6.04 30.23 4.90
CA ASN A 13 6.06 29.76 6.30
C ASN A 13 4.78 29.03 6.74
N LYS A 14 3.63 29.31 6.12
CA LYS A 14 2.33 28.71 6.46
C LYS A 14 2.00 27.46 5.65
N MET A 15 2.97 26.90 4.93
CA MET A 15 2.80 25.67 4.16
C MET A 15 3.30 24.46 4.95
N VAL A 16 2.44 23.43 5.07
CA VAL A 16 2.74 22.15 5.71
C VAL A 16 2.72 21.05 4.66
N PHE A 17 3.72 20.17 4.72
CA PHE A 17 3.79 18.99 3.87
C PHE A 17 3.43 17.75 4.67
N LEU A 18 2.58 16.90 4.09
CA LEU A 18 2.31 15.57 4.59
C LEU A 18 2.69 14.59 3.47
N GLY A 19 3.59 13.66 3.80
CA GLY A 19 3.99 12.58 2.92
C GLY A 19 3.56 11.25 3.51
N ALA A 20 3.07 10.35 2.64
CA ALA A 20 2.92 8.94 2.98
C ALA A 20 3.95 8.16 2.15
N CYS A 21 4.64 7.23 2.79
CA CYS A 21 5.67 6.42 2.16
C CYS A 21 5.45 4.94 2.49
N ASN A 22 5.71 4.07 1.52
CA ASN A 22 5.59 2.63 1.73
C ASN A 22 6.88 2.07 2.35
N PRO A 23 6.79 1.10 3.27
CA PRO A 23 7.96 0.49 3.89
C PRO A 23 8.77 -0.33 2.88
N ARG A 24 10.08 -0.46 3.13
CA ARG A 24 11.00 -1.24 2.29
C ARG A 24 11.00 -2.70 2.71
N ARG A 25 9.90 -3.37 2.42
CA ARG A 25 9.66 -4.74 2.84
C ARG A 25 10.15 -5.74 1.79
N GLN A 26 10.92 -6.73 2.20
CA GLN A 26 11.38 -7.80 1.30
C GLN A 26 10.25 -8.83 1.07
N LYS A 27 10.19 -9.39 -0.14
CA LYS A 27 9.37 -10.55 -0.48
C LYS A 27 9.94 -11.79 0.20
N THR A 28 9.07 -12.68 0.64
CA THR A 28 9.50 -14.01 1.08
C THR A 28 10.01 -14.86 -0.08
N ALA A 29 10.91 -15.79 0.22
CA ALA A 29 11.59 -16.62 -0.78
C ALA A 29 10.61 -17.39 -1.69
N GLN A 30 9.49 -17.87 -1.12
CA GLN A 30 8.43 -18.55 -1.87
C GLN A 30 7.81 -17.64 -2.95
N ARG A 31 7.60 -16.36 -2.63
CA ARG A 31 7.02 -15.37 -3.57
C ARG A 31 8.03 -15.00 -4.66
N ILE A 32 9.31 -14.89 -4.32
CA ILE A 32 10.39 -14.65 -5.30
C ILE A 32 10.45 -15.81 -6.31
N GLN A 33 10.31 -17.06 -5.85
CA GLN A 33 10.30 -18.23 -6.74
C GLN A 33 9.07 -18.25 -7.66
N ASN A 34 7.87 -17.93 -7.15
CA ASN A 34 6.65 -17.86 -7.95
C ASN A 34 6.68 -16.73 -8.99
N ASP A 35 7.24 -15.57 -8.66
CA ASP A 35 7.41 -14.45 -9.61
C ASP A 35 8.30 -14.86 -10.80
N ASN A 36 9.31 -15.70 -10.55
CA ASN A 36 10.18 -16.24 -11.60
C ASN A 36 9.51 -17.34 -12.44
N ALA A 37 8.47 -17.99 -11.92
CA ALA A 37 7.71 -19.02 -12.63
C ALA A 37 6.63 -18.44 -13.55
N HIS A 38 6.08 -17.26 -13.25
CA HIS A 38 5.05 -16.59 -14.06
C HIS A 38 5.63 -15.69 -15.16
N VAL A 39 6.34 -16.30 -16.11
CA VAL A 39 6.79 -15.67 -17.36
C VAL A 39 5.59 -15.50 -18.31
N GLY A 40 4.73 -14.49 -18.10
CA GLY A 40 3.60 -14.30 -19.03
C GLY A 40 2.83 -12.98 -18.97
N LEU A 41 2.87 -12.23 -17.87
CA LEU A 41 2.11 -10.98 -17.73
C LEU A 41 3.03 -9.78 -17.50
N ARG A 42 3.99 -9.58 -18.41
CA ARG A 42 4.68 -8.28 -18.52
C ARG A 42 3.69 -7.28 -19.13
N LYS A 43 2.90 -6.62 -18.29
CA LYS A 43 2.08 -5.47 -18.71
C LYS A 43 3.02 -4.40 -19.26
N ASN A 44 2.94 -4.16 -20.57
CA ASN A 44 3.57 -3.05 -21.28
C ASN A 44 3.12 -1.70 -20.70
N ARG A 45 3.71 -1.26 -19.59
CA ARG A 45 3.72 0.14 -19.14
C ARG A 45 5.16 0.63 -19.23
N TYR A 46 5.63 0.71 -20.47
CA TYR A 46 7.04 0.83 -20.83
C TYR A 46 7.53 2.29 -20.74
N GLU A 47 8.83 2.44 -20.50
CA GLU A 47 9.61 3.67 -20.25
C GLU A 47 9.65 4.21 -18.81
N MET A 48 8.60 4.83 -18.26
CA MET A 48 8.72 5.47 -16.92
C MET A 48 8.91 4.46 -15.77
N GLN A 49 8.27 3.29 -15.85
CA GLN A 49 8.48 2.19 -14.90
C GLN A 49 9.87 1.57 -15.04
N LYS A 50 10.47 1.59 -16.23
CA LYS A 50 11.79 1.00 -16.48
C LYS A 50 12.90 1.80 -15.79
N LEU A 51 12.78 3.13 -15.76
CA LEU A 51 13.70 4.00 -15.01
C LEU A 51 13.56 3.81 -13.49
N LEU A 52 12.34 3.67 -12.99
CA LEU A 52 12.08 3.33 -11.58
C LEU A 52 12.61 1.93 -11.24
N TRP A 53 12.45 0.95 -12.12
CA TRP A 53 12.94 -0.42 -11.91
C TRP A 53 14.46 -0.54 -11.97
N ALA A 54 15.14 0.33 -12.73
CA ALA A 54 16.60 0.36 -12.77
C ALA A 54 17.22 0.74 -11.41
N GLY A 55 16.50 1.50 -10.59
CA GLY A 55 16.93 1.94 -9.25
C GLY A 55 16.20 1.29 -8.08
N THR A 56 15.35 0.27 -8.31
CA THR A 56 14.58 -0.39 -7.25
C THR A 56 14.90 -1.88 -7.15
N ASP A 57 14.95 -2.38 -5.92
CA ASP A 57 15.24 -3.79 -5.66
C ASP A 57 13.98 -4.63 -5.92
N GLN A 58 14.04 -5.50 -6.94
CA GLN A 58 12.92 -6.37 -7.35
C GLN A 58 12.52 -7.40 -6.29
N ARG A 59 13.37 -7.59 -5.28
CA ARG A 59 13.06 -8.40 -4.08
C ARG A 59 12.13 -7.67 -3.12
N LEU A 60 11.85 -6.38 -3.30
CA LEU A 60 10.92 -5.65 -2.46
C LEU A 60 9.47 -5.93 -2.85
N LEU A 61 8.60 -6.04 -1.84
CA LEU A 61 7.16 -6.20 -2.01
C LEU A 61 6.53 -4.97 -2.67
N TYR A 62 7.06 -3.78 -2.35
CA TYR A 62 6.66 -2.51 -2.93
C TYR A 62 7.77 -1.95 -3.81
N THR A 63 7.41 -1.36 -4.94
CA THR A 63 8.36 -0.61 -5.78
C THR A 63 8.70 0.72 -5.12
N VAL A 64 9.78 0.75 -4.32
CA VAL A 64 10.21 1.93 -3.55
C VAL A 64 11.69 2.24 -3.74
N VAL A 65 11.99 3.52 -3.91
CA VAL A 65 13.36 4.04 -3.97
C VAL A 65 13.89 4.34 -2.56
N PRO A 66 15.23 4.44 -2.36
CA PRO A 66 15.78 4.87 -1.09
C PRO A 66 15.36 6.28 -0.72
N MET A 67 15.00 6.46 0.54
CA MET A 67 14.73 7.78 1.08
C MET A 67 16.05 8.45 1.50
N PRO A 68 16.23 9.77 1.29
CA PRO A 68 17.36 10.52 1.82
C PRO A 68 17.43 10.40 3.35
N GLU A 69 18.64 10.31 3.88
CA GLU A 69 18.90 10.15 5.32
C GLU A 69 18.29 11.30 6.15
N THR A 70 18.37 12.53 5.64
CA THR A 70 17.79 13.73 6.26
C THR A 70 16.26 13.69 6.38
N MET A 71 15.57 12.81 5.63
CA MET A 71 14.13 12.64 5.77
C MET A 71 13.76 11.57 6.80
N LEU A 72 14.67 10.67 7.18
CA LEU A 72 14.38 9.57 8.10
C LEU A 72 13.93 10.06 9.48
N GLU A 73 14.47 11.18 9.95
CA GLU A 73 14.08 11.82 11.22
C GLU A 73 12.62 12.30 11.24
N TYR A 74 11.99 12.43 10.07
CA TYR A 74 10.61 12.91 9.92
C TYR A 74 9.63 11.76 9.63
N ILE A 75 10.09 10.52 9.63
CA ILE A 75 9.23 9.35 9.41
C ILE A 75 8.83 8.78 10.75
N TRP A 76 7.56 8.44 10.86
CA TRP A 76 7.05 7.62 11.94
C TRP A 76 6.17 6.51 11.36
N ASP A 77 6.09 5.41 12.10
CA ASP A 77 5.15 4.35 11.79
C ASP A 77 3.73 4.78 12.19
N TYR A 78 2.81 4.79 11.22
CA TYR A 78 1.39 5.06 11.47
C TYR A 78 0.68 3.82 12.05
N GLY A 79 1.36 2.68 12.06
CA GLY A 79 0.84 1.40 12.51
C GLY A 79 0.01 0.71 11.44
N TYR A 80 -0.67 -0.35 11.89
CA TYR A 80 -1.42 -1.25 11.04
C TYR A 80 -2.92 -1.12 11.30
N LEU A 81 -3.71 -1.48 10.30
CA LEU A 81 -5.16 -1.52 10.43
C LEU A 81 -5.57 -2.67 11.35
N ASN A 82 -6.17 -2.36 12.50
CA ASN A 82 -6.70 -3.38 13.41
C ASN A 82 -8.03 -3.96 12.88
N GLU A 83 -8.37 -5.17 13.34
CA GLU A 83 -9.54 -5.93 12.85
C GLU A 83 -10.87 -5.19 13.07
N THR A 84 -11.01 -4.45 14.18
CA THR A 84 -12.25 -3.73 14.48
C THR A 84 -12.44 -2.55 13.53
N THR A 85 -11.38 -1.76 13.33
CA THR A 85 -11.39 -0.64 12.39
C THR A 85 -11.54 -1.13 10.95
N GLU A 86 -10.92 -2.25 10.58
CA GLU A 86 -11.12 -2.86 9.26
C GLU A 86 -12.57 -3.25 9.02
N LEU A 87 -13.21 -3.89 10.00
CA LEU A 87 -14.62 -4.24 9.94
C LEU A 87 -15.49 -3.00 9.71
N ASP A 88 -15.19 -1.89 10.38
CA ASP A 88 -15.92 -0.63 10.22
C ASP A 88 -15.69 0.00 8.85
N TYR A 89 -14.47 -0.09 8.30
CA TYR A 89 -14.20 0.32 6.93
C TYR A 89 -14.97 -0.52 5.92
N ILE A 90 -14.97 -1.86 6.06
CA ILE A 90 -15.71 -2.76 5.16
C ILE A 90 -17.20 -2.43 5.21
N LYS A 91 -17.78 -2.28 6.40
CA LYS A 91 -19.18 -1.86 6.57
C LYS A 91 -19.44 -0.54 5.85
N THR A 92 -18.59 0.46 6.05
CA THR A 92 -18.73 1.81 5.46
C THR A 92 -18.63 1.76 3.94
N MET A 93 -17.70 0.98 3.39
CA MET A 93 -17.56 0.79 1.94
C MET A 93 -18.81 0.14 1.35
N LEU A 94 -19.34 -0.91 1.98
CA LEU A 94 -20.54 -1.61 1.51
C LEU A 94 -21.81 -0.77 1.64
N LEU A 95 -21.90 0.11 2.65
CA LEU A 95 -23.03 1.04 2.79
C LEU A 95 -23.13 2.04 1.63
N ARG A 96 -22.03 2.32 0.93
CA ARG A 96 -22.05 3.15 -0.28
C ARG A 96 -22.69 2.42 -1.46
N CYS A 97 -22.83 1.10 -1.40
CA CYS A 97 -23.52 0.30 -2.41
C CYS A 97 -25.03 0.25 -2.10
N LYS A 98 -25.81 1.14 -2.73
CA LYS A 98 -27.27 1.27 -2.54
C LYS A 98 -28.05 -0.04 -2.68
N TYR A 99 -27.62 -0.94 -3.56
CA TYR A 99 -28.28 -2.24 -3.75
C TYR A 99 -28.08 -3.21 -2.58
N LEU A 100 -27.05 -3.02 -1.77
CA LEU A 100 -26.75 -3.89 -0.63
C LEU A 100 -27.41 -3.38 0.66
N SER A 101 -27.63 -2.07 0.80
CA SER A 101 -28.27 -1.49 1.98
C SER A 101 -29.72 -1.97 2.18
N ASP A 102 -30.42 -2.25 1.08
CA ASP A 102 -31.84 -2.63 1.11
C ASP A 102 -32.03 -4.11 1.52
N PHE A 103 -30.99 -4.94 1.37
CA PHE A 103 -31.01 -6.37 1.69
C PHE A 103 -30.05 -6.72 2.83
N LYS A 104 -30.50 -6.48 4.07
CA LYS A 104 -29.71 -6.67 5.31
C LYS A 104 -29.03 -8.04 5.42
N VAL A 105 -29.66 -9.12 4.94
CA VAL A 105 -29.08 -10.47 4.94
C VAL A 105 -27.85 -10.54 4.02
N ILE A 106 -27.98 -10.04 2.80
CA ILE A 106 -26.89 -10.02 1.81
C ILE A 106 -25.76 -9.12 2.31
N TYR A 107 -26.08 -7.95 2.86
CA TYR A 107 -25.11 -7.03 3.46
C TYR A 107 -24.23 -7.71 4.52
N ASN A 108 -24.85 -8.41 5.48
CA ASN A 108 -24.11 -9.12 6.54
C ASN A 108 -23.26 -10.28 5.99
N LEU A 109 -23.77 -11.00 4.98
CA LEU A 109 -23.02 -12.06 4.33
C LEU A 109 -21.81 -11.52 3.58
N MET A 110 -21.95 -10.39 2.89
CA MET A 110 -20.85 -9.71 2.19
C MET A 110 -19.78 -9.21 3.15
N ILE A 111 -20.14 -8.64 4.30
CA ILE A 111 -19.17 -8.25 5.34
C ILE A 111 -18.35 -9.46 5.76
N ARG A 112 -19.02 -10.57 6.13
CA ARG A 112 -18.34 -11.79 6.58
C ARG A 112 -17.43 -12.36 5.50
N LEU A 113 -17.92 -12.41 4.25
CA LEU A 113 -17.14 -12.88 3.11
C LEU A 113 -15.86 -12.06 2.94
N LEU A 114 -15.98 -10.73 2.86
CA LEU A 114 -14.83 -9.84 2.68
C LEU A 114 -13.84 -9.96 3.83
N LEU A 115 -14.31 -9.99 5.08
CA LEU A 115 -13.44 -10.14 6.24
C LEU A 115 -12.65 -11.46 6.20
N GLN A 116 -13.31 -12.57 5.87
CA GLN A 116 -12.65 -13.87 5.74
C GLN A 116 -11.67 -13.91 4.57
N SER A 117 -12.03 -13.31 3.43
CA SER A 117 -11.12 -13.20 2.28
C SER A 117 -9.87 -12.38 2.64
N GLN A 118 -10.02 -11.22 3.30
CA GLN A 118 -8.86 -10.41 3.72
C GLN A 118 -7.97 -11.16 4.70
N ASN A 119 -8.54 -11.85 5.69
CA ASN A 119 -7.78 -12.69 6.61
C ASN A 119 -7.01 -13.81 5.90
N HIS A 120 -7.63 -14.44 4.91
CA HIS A 120 -6.99 -15.47 4.10
C HIS A 120 -5.81 -14.90 3.28
N PHE A 121 -6.00 -13.75 2.62
CA PHE A 121 -4.92 -13.09 1.89
C PHE A 121 -3.77 -12.67 2.80
N ARG A 122 -4.06 -12.20 4.02
CA ARG A 122 -3.00 -11.89 5.01
C ARG A 122 -2.14 -13.09 5.36
N GLN A 123 -2.75 -14.27 5.49
CA GLN A 123 -2.05 -15.51 5.81
C GLN A 123 -1.21 -16.04 4.63
N ILE A 124 -1.68 -15.85 3.40
CA ILE A 124 -1.00 -16.38 2.20
C ILE A 124 0.04 -15.43 1.64
N GLU A 125 -0.24 -14.14 1.57
CA GLU A 125 0.58 -13.19 0.84
C GLU A 125 1.71 -12.57 1.68
N ASP A 126 1.91 -13.03 2.92
CA ASP A 126 2.59 -12.27 3.97
C ASP A 126 2.08 -10.81 3.98
N ALA A 127 0.84 -10.51 3.57
CA ALA A 127 0.41 -9.12 3.33
C ALA A 127 0.29 -8.28 4.61
N SER A 128 0.63 -8.84 5.77
CA SER A 128 0.61 -8.12 7.04
C SER A 128 1.74 -8.57 7.96
N SER A 129 2.77 -7.72 8.03
CA SER A 129 3.63 -7.33 9.16
C SER A 129 4.90 -6.72 8.59
#